data_AF-A0A6N8QGI1-F1
#
_entry.id   AF-A0A6N8QGI1-F1
#
_cell.length_a   1.000
_cell.length_b   1.000
_cell.length_c   1.000
_cell.angle_alpha   90.00
_cell.angle_beta   90.00
_cell.angle_gamma   90.00
#
_symmetry.space_group_name_H-M   'P 1'
#
loop_
_entity.id
_entity.type
_entity.pdbx_description
1 polymer ?
#
loop_
_entity_poly.entity_id
_entity_poly.type
_entity_poly.pdbx_seq_one_letter_code
_entity_poly.pdbx_strand_id
1 'polypeptide(L)'
;MKADNPFDLLLPAAMAKVAEEAGVYKATKHPLKTFYLAITAGVFISIAFVFYITATTGTGTMPFGMAKLVGGICFSLGLILCVVCGADLFTSTVLIVVAKASGRITWGQLAKNWLNVYFGNLVGALLFVLLMWLSGEYMTANGQWGLNVLQTADHKVHHTFIEAV
;
A
#
# COMPACT_ATOMS: atom_id res chain seq x y z
N MET A 1 -22.59 -24.27 1.53
CA MET A 1 -21.88 -25.36 0.82
C MET A 1 -20.44 -25.31 1.31
N LYS A 2 -20.10 -26.12 2.32
CA LYS A 2 -18.74 -26.20 2.85
C LYS A 2 -17.93 -27.04 1.87
N ALA A 3 -16.95 -26.44 1.23
CA ALA A 3 -15.95 -27.19 0.49
C ALA A 3 -14.74 -27.34 1.41
N ASP A 4 -14.48 -28.57 1.85
CA ASP A 4 -13.22 -28.99 2.48
C ASP A 4 -12.08 -28.99 1.42
N ASN A 5 -11.84 -27.83 0.81
CA ASN A 5 -10.71 -27.60 -0.10
C ASN A 5 -9.67 -26.76 0.66
N PRO A 6 -8.40 -27.20 0.75
CA PRO A 6 -7.34 -26.39 1.37
C PRO A 6 -7.12 -25.04 0.66
N PHE A 7 -7.64 -24.88 -0.56
CA PHE A 7 -7.67 -23.62 -1.29
C PHE A 7 -9.11 -23.13 -1.43
N ASP A 8 -9.38 -21.92 -0.91
CA ASP A 8 -10.68 -21.25 -1.02
C ASP A 8 -10.87 -20.67 -2.44
N LEU A 9 -10.91 -21.55 -3.43
CA LEU A 9 -11.04 -21.22 -4.86
C LEU A 9 -12.52 -20.96 -5.20
N LEU A 10 -13.02 -19.82 -4.75
CA LEU A 10 -14.40 -19.41 -4.99
C LEU A 10 -14.63 -19.04 -6.45
N LEU A 11 -15.78 -19.45 -6.99
CA LEU A 11 -16.26 -18.98 -8.28
C LEU A 11 -16.48 -17.44 -8.24
N PRO A 12 -16.38 -16.72 -9.37
CA PRO A 12 -16.47 -15.26 -9.40
C PRO A 12 -17.70 -14.67 -8.67
N ALA A 13 -18.86 -15.31 -8.79
CA ALA A 13 -20.08 -14.89 -8.09
C ALA A 13 -19.96 -14.99 -6.56
N ALA A 14 -19.31 -16.04 -6.06
CA ALA A 14 -19.05 -16.22 -4.63
C ALA A 14 -17.94 -15.27 -4.13
N MET A 15 -16.89 -15.04 -4.93
CA MET A 15 -15.85 -14.07 -4.60
C MET A 15 -16.39 -12.63 -4.52
N ALA A 16 -17.32 -12.26 -5.41
CA ALA A 16 -17.99 -10.96 -5.33
C ALA A 16 -18.74 -10.78 -4.00
N LYS A 17 -19.34 -11.85 -3.46
CA LYS A 17 -20.00 -11.81 -2.15
C LYS A 17 -19.01 -11.64 -1.00
N VAL A 18 -17.85 -12.29 -1.07
CA VAL A 18 -16.77 -12.07 -0.09
C VAL A 18 -16.27 -10.62 -0.14
N ALA A 19 -16.04 -10.07 -1.33
CA ALA A 19 -15.62 -8.68 -1.50
C ALA A 19 -16.69 -7.69 -1.00
N GLU A 20 -17.96 -7.98 -1.24
CA GLU A 20 -19.10 -7.20 -0.74
C GLU A 20 -19.13 -7.19 0.80
N GLU A 21 -19.01 -8.36 1.45
CA GLU A 21 -18.98 -8.48 2.91
C GLU A 21 -17.78 -7.77 3.53
N ALA A 22 -16.58 -7.95 2.95
CA ALA A 22 -15.38 -7.23 3.36
C ALA A 22 -15.55 -5.72 3.20
N GLY A 23 -16.21 -5.28 2.12
CA GLY A 23 -16.51 -3.88 1.85
C GLY A 23 -17.44 -3.26 2.90
N VAL A 24 -18.52 -3.97 3.26
CA VAL A 24 -19.44 -3.55 4.34
C VAL A 24 -18.71 -3.46 5.67
N TYR A 25 -17.92 -4.48 6.01
CA TYR A 25 -17.12 -4.50 7.24
C TYR A 25 -16.18 -3.29 7.32
N LYS A 26 -15.40 -3.01 6.27
CA LYS A 26 -14.48 -1.86 6.25
C LYS A 26 -15.23 -0.53 6.34
N ALA A 27 -16.33 -0.36 5.60
CA ALA A 27 -17.12 0.87 5.59
C ALA A 27 -17.82 1.19 6.91
N THR A 28 -18.14 0.17 7.71
CA THR A 28 -18.87 0.30 8.99
C THR A 28 -17.98 0.15 10.22
N LYS A 29 -16.69 -0.21 10.04
CA LYS A 29 -15.69 -0.29 11.11
C LYS A 29 -15.58 1.06 11.84
N HIS A 30 -15.36 0.99 13.16
CA HIS A 30 -15.19 2.20 13.97
C HIS A 30 -14.04 3.07 13.42
N PRO A 31 -14.26 4.37 13.14
CA PRO A 31 -13.29 5.21 12.45
C PRO A 31 -11.91 5.26 13.11
N LEU A 32 -11.83 5.31 14.45
CA LEU A 32 -10.54 5.31 15.15
C LEU A 32 -9.76 4.01 14.93
N LYS A 33 -10.45 2.86 14.87
CA LYS A 33 -9.79 1.57 14.60
C LYS A 33 -9.25 1.53 13.18
N THR A 34 -10.05 1.99 12.21
CA THR A 34 -9.60 2.14 10.82
C THR A 34 -8.41 3.07 10.71
N PHE A 35 -8.39 4.18 11.46
CA PHE A 35 -7.31 5.15 11.42
C PHE A 35 -5.97 4.56 11.88
N TYR A 36 -5.94 3.84 13.01
CA TYR A 36 -4.72 3.16 13.46
C TYR A 36 -4.26 2.08 12.49
N LEU A 37 -5.18 1.26 11.96
CA LEU A 37 -4.84 0.26 10.93
C LEU A 37 -4.31 0.92 9.65
N ALA A 38 -4.78 2.12 9.31
CA ALA A 38 -4.31 2.88 8.17
C ALA A 38 -2.92 3.50 8.41
N ILE A 39 -2.62 3.97 9.62
CA ILE A 39 -1.26 4.39 10.00
C ILE A 39 -0.29 3.22 9.82
N THR A 40 -0.65 2.04 10.34
CA THR A 40 0.16 0.83 10.18
C THR A 40 0.40 0.47 8.71
N ALA A 41 -0.63 0.56 7.86
CA ALA A 41 -0.47 0.34 6.42
C ALA A 41 0.50 1.34 5.79
N GLY A 42 0.43 2.63 6.16
CA GLY A 42 1.37 3.66 5.67
C GLY A 42 2.82 3.35 6.04
N VAL A 43 3.06 2.88 7.27
CA VAL A 43 4.39 2.44 7.73
C VAL A 43 4.87 1.23 6.93
N PHE A 44 4.03 0.21 6.72
CA PHE A 44 4.43 -0.99 5.97
C PHE A 44 4.79 -0.71 4.51
N ILE A 45 4.05 0.17 3.84
CA ILE A 45 4.39 0.59 2.48
C ILE A 45 5.69 1.41 2.46
N SER A 46 5.95 2.20 3.51
CA SER A 46 7.21 2.95 3.64
C SER A 46 8.41 2.02 3.86
N ILE A 47 8.26 0.97 4.68
CA ILE A 47 9.28 -0.08 4.86
C ILE A 47 9.59 -0.75 3.51
N ALA A 48 8.56 -1.12 2.75
CA ALA A 48 8.73 -1.69 1.42
C ALA A 48 9.46 -0.76 0.45
N PHE A 49 9.14 0.55 0.48
CA PHE A 49 9.83 1.54 -0.34
C PHE A 49 11.30 1.69 0.08
N VAL A 50 11.60 1.75 1.37
CA VAL A 50 12.99 1.77 1.86
C VAL A 50 13.74 0.54 1.40
N PHE A 51 13.15 -0.65 1.51
CA PHE A 51 13.80 -1.88 1.06
C PHE A 51 14.03 -1.88 -0.46
N TYR A 52 13.07 -1.39 -1.25
CA TYR A 52 13.22 -1.17 -2.69
C TYR A 52 14.42 -0.26 -3.00
N ILE A 53 14.51 0.89 -2.34
CA ILE A 53 15.60 1.86 -2.58
C ILE A 53 16.94 1.25 -2.17
N THR A 54 17.02 0.60 -1.01
CA THR A 54 18.24 -0.06 -0.56
C THR A 54 18.70 -1.12 -1.55
N ALA A 55 17.79 -1.96 -2.05
CA ALA A 55 18.12 -3.02 -3.01
C ALA A 55 18.50 -2.51 -4.41
N THR A 56 18.03 -1.31 -4.79
CA THR A 56 18.31 -0.69 -6.09
C THR A 56 19.44 0.34 -6.05
N THR A 57 19.94 0.68 -4.87
CA THR A 57 21.09 1.59 -4.72
C THR A 57 22.38 0.88 -5.10
N GLY A 58 23.19 1.50 -5.95
CA GLY A 58 24.47 0.95 -6.37
C GLY A 58 24.38 -0.15 -7.44
N THR A 59 23.21 -0.38 -8.06
CA THR A 59 23.03 -1.39 -9.12
C THR A 59 23.52 -0.93 -10.50
N GLY A 60 24.42 0.05 -10.59
CA GLY A 60 24.83 0.67 -11.87
C GLY A 60 25.52 -0.28 -12.85
N THR A 61 26.09 -1.39 -12.37
CA THR A 61 26.70 -2.45 -13.19
C THR A 61 25.73 -3.61 -13.50
N MET A 62 24.54 -3.59 -12.91
CA MET A 62 23.52 -4.61 -13.12
C MET A 62 22.61 -4.24 -14.29
N PRO A 63 22.16 -5.20 -15.12
CA PRO A 63 21.14 -4.93 -16.13
C PRO A 63 19.88 -4.32 -15.50
N PHE A 64 19.33 -3.29 -16.15
CA PHE A 64 18.17 -2.53 -15.66
C PHE A 64 17.00 -3.42 -15.20
N GLY A 65 16.64 -4.43 -16.00
CA GLY A 65 15.55 -5.35 -15.67
C GLY A 65 15.78 -6.14 -14.39
N MET A 66 17.02 -6.55 -14.11
CA MET A 66 17.36 -7.30 -12.90
C MET A 66 17.29 -6.41 -11.65
N ALA A 67 17.77 -5.17 -11.74
CA ALA A 67 17.66 -4.21 -10.64
C ALA A 67 16.18 -3.94 -10.30
N LYS A 68 15.34 -3.76 -11.31
CA LYS A 68 13.88 -3.56 -11.11
C LYS A 68 13.19 -4.80 -10.58
N LEU A 69 13.58 -6.00 -11.02
CA LEU A 69 13.05 -7.26 -10.51
C LEU A 69 13.35 -7.44 -9.02
N VAL A 70 14.61 -7.26 -8.61
CA VAL A 70 15.02 -7.37 -7.20
C VAL A 70 14.29 -6.33 -6.35
N GLY A 71 14.25 -5.08 -6.82
CA GLY A 71 13.48 -4.02 -6.15
C GLY A 71 11.99 -4.40 -5.98
N GLY A 72 11.36 -4.92 -7.03
CA GLY A 72 9.96 -5.37 -6.98
C GLY A 72 9.71 -6.49 -5.96
N ILE A 73 10.62 -7.46 -5.87
CA ILE A 73 10.56 -8.53 -4.85
C ILE A 73 10.66 -7.91 -3.45
N CYS A 74 11.62 -7.01 -3.22
CA CYS A 74 11.77 -6.32 -1.94
C CYS A 74 10.51 -5.50 -1.56
N PHE A 75 9.91 -4.82 -2.54
CA PHE A 75 8.70 -4.02 -2.31
C PHE A 75 7.47 -4.89 -1.95
N SER A 76 7.38 -6.11 -2.48
CA SER A 76 6.24 -7.00 -2.23
C SER A 76 5.99 -7.29 -0.75
N LEU A 77 7.04 -7.20 0.08
CA LEU A 77 6.96 -7.35 1.54
C LEU A 77 5.91 -6.41 2.17
N GLY A 78 5.80 -5.17 1.69
CA GLY A 78 4.85 -4.19 2.26
C GLY A 78 3.39 -4.59 2.09
N LEU A 79 3.05 -5.19 0.95
CA LEU A 79 1.71 -5.72 0.71
C LEU A 79 1.46 -6.99 1.54
N ILE A 80 2.46 -7.87 1.67
CA ILE A 80 2.36 -9.06 2.53
C ILE A 80 2.09 -8.66 3.98
N LEU A 81 2.83 -7.68 4.52
CA LEU A 81 2.61 -7.15 5.87
C LEU A 81 1.20 -6.57 6.02
N CYS A 82 0.72 -5.79 5.03
CA CYS A 82 -0.65 -5.27 5.05
C CYS A 82 -1.70 -6.38 5.13
N VAL A 83 -1.53 -7.45 4.36
CA VAL A 83 -2.48 -8.58 4.32
C VAL A 83 -2.43 -9.37 5.63
N VAL A 84 -1.24 -9.76 6.08
CA VAL A 84 -1.07 -10.61 7.28
C VAL A 84 -1.53 -9.90 8.54
N CYS A 85 -1.25 -8.60 8.67
CA CYS A 85 -1.67 -7.82 9.84
C CYS A 85 -3.08 -7.22 9.71
N GLY A 86 -3.74 -7.38 8.56
CA GLY A 86 -5.07 -6.81 8.31
C GLY A 86 -5.10 -5.28 8.31
N ALA A 87 -4.02 -4.64 7.85
CA ALA A 87 -3.91 -3.19 7.79
C ALA A 87 -4.83 -2.60 6.71
N ASP A 88 -5.38 -1.41 6.97
CA ASP A 88 -6.30 -0.76 6.04
C ASP A 88 -5.49 0.14 5.09
N LEU A 89 -5.05 -0.41 3.96
CA LEU A 89 -4.40 0.34 2.88
C LEU A 89 -5.45 0.94 1.93
N PHE A 90 -5.31 2.22 1.56
CA PHE A 90 -6.29 2.93 0.73
C PHE A 90 -6.66 2.18 -0.56
N THR A 91 -5.68 1.70 -1.32
CA THR A 91 -5.91 0.96 -2.57
C THR A 91 -6.71 -0.33 -2.33
N SER A 92 -6.52 -1.00 -1.19
CA SER A 92 -7.33 -2.17 -0.79
C SER A 92 -8.77 -1.79 -0.42
N THR A 93 -9.02 -0.55 -0.02
CA THR A 93 -10.34 -0.03 0.32
C THR A 93 -11.13 0.47 -0.88
N VAL A 94 -10.50 0.59 -2.05
CA VAL A 94 -11.21 0.95 -3.30
C VAL A 94 -12.29 -0.08 -3.63
N LEU A 95 -12.06 -1.37 -3.33
CA LEU A 95 -13.05 -2.44 -3.53
C LEU A 95 -14.28 -2.34 -2.62
N ILE A 96 -14.32 -1.42 -1.64
CA ILE A 96 -15.56 -1.08 -0.90
C ILE A 96 -16.67 -0.63 -1.87
N VAL A 97 -16.30 -0.13 -3.07
CA VAL A 97 -17.25 0.18 -4.15
C VAL A 97 -18.15 -1.00 -4.50
N VAL A 98 -17.70 -2.25 -4.37
CA VAL A 98 -18.54 -3.44 -4.59
C VAL A 98 -19.73 -3.46 -3.62
N ALA A 99 -19.49 -3.19 -2.33
CA ALA A 99 -20.55 -3.07 -1.33
C ALA A 99 -21.51 -1.90 -1.63
N LYS A 100 -20.99 -0.80 -2.19
CA LYS A 100 -21.80 0.35 -2.62
C LYS A 100 -22.67 -0.01 -3.83
N ALA A 101 -22.12 -0.72 -4.81
CA ALA A 101 -22.81 -1.18 -6.01
C ALA A 101 -23.94 -2.17 -5.66
N SER A 102 -23.72 -3.04 -4.67
CA SER A 102 -24.75 -3.93 -4.12
C SER A 102 -25.79 -3.22 -3.22
N GLY A 103 -25.71 -1.90 -3.05
CA GLY A 103 -26.66 -1.12 -2.25
C GLY A 103 -26.56 -1.30 -0.74
N ARG A 104 -25.51 -1.96 -0.23
CA ARG A 104 -25.37 -2.29 1.20
C ARG A 104 -24.76 -1.19 2.05
N ILE A 105 -24.16 -0.18 1.41
CA ILE A 105 -23.63 1.01 2.05
C ILE A 105 -24.03 2.27 1.29
N THR A 106 -23.92 3.40 1.98
CA THR A 106 -24.13 4.74 1.42
C THR A 106 -22.82 5.32 0.84
N TRP A 107 -22.94 6.31 -0.03
CA TRP A 107 -21.78 7.07 -0.53
C TRP A 107 -21.04 7.79 0.61
N GLY A 108 -21.77 8.25 1.64
CA GLY A 108 -21.18 8.90 2.81
C GLY A 108 -20.30 7.95 3.64
N GLN A 109 -20.73 6.70 3.84
CA GLN A 109 -19.91 5.68 4.53
C GLN A 109 -18.63 5.36 3.75
N LEU A 110 -18.74 5.22 2.43
CA LEU A 110 -17.60 4.98 1.54
C LEU A 110 -16.61 6.15 1.60
N ALA A 111 -17.07 7.38 1.37
CA ALA A 111 -16.22 8.57 1.38
C ALA A 111 -15.54 8.79 2.75
N LYS A 112 -16.29 8.61 3.85
CA LYS A 112 -15.75 8.71 5.21
C LYS A 112 -14.64 7.68 5.47
N ASN A 113 -14.83 6.43 5.02
CA ASN A 113 -13.79 5.41 5.14
C ASN A 113 -12.55 5.79 4.33
N TRP A 114 -12.72 6.16 3.05
CA TRP A 114 -11.64 6.53 2.16
C TRP A 114 -10.80 7.70 2.68
N LEU A 115 -11.45 8.79 3.11
CA LEU A 115 -10.75 9.93 3.69
C LEU A 115 -9.96 9.51 4.93
N ASN A 116 -10.59 8.78 5.85
CA ASN A 116 -9.95 8.34 7.08
C ASN A 116 -8.72 7.44 6.82
N VAL A 117 -8.84 6.50 5.88
CA VAL A 117 -7.75 5.60 5.49
C VAL A 117 -6.64 6.36 4.77
N TYR A 118 -6.99 7.25 3.84
CA TYR A 118 -6.02 8.04 3.09
C TYR A 118 -5.15 8.91 4.02
N PHE A 119 -5.79 9.63 4.95
CA PHE A 119 -5.06 10.42 5.94
C PHE A 119 -4.24 9.55 6.90
N GLY A 120 -4.77 8.39 7.32
CA GLY A 120 -4.01 7.46 8.15
C GLY A 120 -2.76 6.95 7.43
N ASN A 121 -2.87 6.54 6.16
CA ASN A 121 -1.73 6.12 5.35
C ASN A 121 -0.68 7.23 5.22
N LEU A 122 -1.11 8.48 4.98
CA LEU A 122 -0.20 9.63 4.91
C LEU A 122 0.53 9.86 6.23
N VAL A 123 -0.18 9.83 7.37
CA VAL A 123 0.43 9.98 8.70
C VAL A 123 1.45 8.87 8.96
N GLY A 124 1.10 7.62 8.67
CA GLY A 124 2.05 6.50 8.79
C GLY A 124 3.30 6.67 7.94
N ALA A 125 3.14 7.14 6.70
CA ALA A 125 4.27 7.41 5.82
C ALA A 125 5.16 8.54 6.33
N LEU A 126 4.58 9.66 6.76
CA LEU A 126 5.34 10.80 7.29
C LEU A 126 6.06 10.48 8.60
N LEU A 127 5.44 9.69 9.48
CA LEU A 127 6.11 9.17 10.68
C LEU A 127 7.34 8.35 10.30
N PHE A 128 7.24 7.50 9.28
CA PHE A 128 8.37 6.72 8.83
C PHE A 128 9.45 7.57 8.16
N VAL A 129 9.07 8.57 7.34
CA VAL A 129 10.02 9.56 6.78
C VAL A 129 10.80 10.27 7.88
N LEU A 130 10.14 10.68 8.96
CA LEU A 130 10.79 11.28 10.13
C LEU A 130 11.83 10.33 10.75
N LEU A 131 11.50 9.04 10.90
CA LEU A 131 12.44 8.04 11.39
C LEU A 131 13.65 7.89 10.46
N MET A 132 13.44 7.83 9.14
CA MET A 132 14.52 7.73 8.15
C MET A 132 15.43 8.97 8.13
N TRP A 133 14.83 10.15 8.37
CA TRP A 133 15.59 11.40 8.47
C TRP A 133 16.44 11.42 9.74
N LEU A 134 15.85 11.05 10.89
CA LEU A 134 16.56 11.02 12.18
C LEU A 134 17.62 9.92 12.24
N SER A 135 17.45 8.80 11.53
CA SER A 135 18.46 7.74 11.44
C SER A 135 19.65 8.12 10.56
N GLY A 136 19.51 9.13 9.70
CA GLY A 136 20.54 9.52 8.73
C GLY A 136 20.65 8.55 7.54
N GLU A 137 19.65 7.70 7.29
CA GLU A 137 19.71 6.68 6.22
C GLU A 137 19.99 7.31 4.85
N TYR A 138 19.46 8.50 4.60
CA TYR A 138 19.63 9.21 3.34
C TYR A 138 21.10 9.51 2.98
N MET A 139 22.00 9.50 3.97
CA MET A 139 23.44 9.71 3.79
C MET A 139 24.23 8.41 3.61
N THR A 140 23.59 7.25 3.76
CA THR A 140 24.24 5.95 3.57
C THR A 140 24.71 5.76 2.13
N ALA A 141 25.65 4.82 1.94
CA ALA A 141 26.29 4.57 0.64
C ALA A 141 26.90 5.85 0.02
N ASN A 142 27.57 6.68 0.84
CA ASN A 142 28.12 7.97 0.43
C ASN A 142 27.06 8.91 -0.20
N GLY A 143 25.85 8.92 0.35
CA GLY A 143 24.72 9.72 -0.13
C GLY A 143 24.01 9.15 -1.37
N GLN A 144 24.47 8.02 -1.93
CA GLN A 144 23.84 7.41 -3.11
C GLN A 144 22.43 6.91 -2.81
N TRP A 145 22.14 6.50 -1.57
CA TRP A 145 20.80 6.09 -1.18
C TRP A 145 19.81 7.25 -1.31
N GLY A 146 20.13 8.41 -0.73
CA GLY A 146 19.32 9.62 -0.84
C GLY A 146 19.19 10.12 -2.28
N LEU A 147 20.27 10.02 -3.07
CA LEU A 147 20.24 10.35 -4.49
C LEU A 147 19.27 9.45 -5.27
N ASN A 148 19.23 8.15 -4.99
CA ASN A 148 18.30 7.22 -5.62
C ASN A 148 16.83 7.56 -5.27
N VAL A 149 16.56 7.98 -4.03
CA VAL A 149 15.24 8.51 -3.64
C VAL A 149 14.89 9.75 -4.45
N LEU A 150 15.81 10.73 -4.52
CA LEU A 150 15.59 11.97 -5.26
C LEU A 150 15.34 11.72 -6.75
N GLN A 151 16.14 10.88 -7.39
CA GLN A 151 15.95 10.50 -8.79
C GLN A 151 14.62 9.79 -9.03
N THR A 152 14.23 8.90 -8.10
CA THR A 152 12.93 8.22 -8.18
C THR A 152 11.78 9.20 -8.04
N ALA A 153 11.88 10.19 -7.14
CA ALA A 153 10.88 11.23 -6.97
C ALA A 153 10.83 12.19 -8.17
N ASP A 154 11.99 12.63 -8.64
CA ASP A 154 12.16 13.51 -9.80
C ASP A 154 11.52 12.92 -11.04
N HIS A 155 11.80 11.64 -11.34
CA HIS A 155 11.16 10.94 -12.45
C HIS A 155 9.63 10.91 -12.32
N LYS A 156 9.10 10.76 -11.10
CA LYS A 156 7.64 10.70 -10.87
C LYS A 156 6.95 12.03 -11.06
N VAL A 157 7.57 13.14 -10.66
CA VAL A 157 6.96 14.48 -10.74
C VAL A 157 7.02 15.08 -12.15
N HIS A 158 7.85 14.53 -13.03
CA HIS A 158 7.97 14.96 -14.43
C HIS A 158 7.00 14.25 -15.40
N HIS A 159 6.17 13.32 -14.91
CA HIS A 159 5.14 12.69 -15.73
C HIS A 159 4.06 13.68 -16.14
N THR A 160 3.57 13.54 -17.37
CA THR A 160 2.35 14.23 -17.79
C THR A 160 1.12 13.62 -17.09
N PHE A 161 -0.01 14.34 -17.10
CA PHE A 161 -1.24 13.85 -16.48
C PHE A 161 -1.67 12.47 -17.02
N ILE A 162 -1.54 12.23 -18.32
CA ILE A 162 -1.94 10.96 -18.95
C ILE A 162 -1.00 9.81 -18.58
N GLU A 163 0.29 10.09 -18.39
CA GLU A 163 1.24 9.05 -17.94
C GLU A 163 1.04 8.67 -16.46
N ALA A 164 0.45 9.57 -15.67
CA ALA A 164 0.26 9.41 -14.23
C ALA A 164 -1.07 8.75 -13.84
N VAL A 165 -2.06 8.68 -14.74
CA VAL A 165 -3.44 8.20 -14.49
C VAL A 165 -3.71 6.86 -15.13
#